data_AF-A0A2J8PWC8-F1
#
_entry.id   AF-A0A2J8PWC8-F1
#
_cell.length_a   1.000
_cell.length_b   1.000
_cell.length_c   1.000
_cell.angle_alpha   90.00
_cell.angle_beta   90.00
_cell.angle_gamma   90.00
#
_symmetry.space_group_name_H-M   'P 1'
#
loop_
_entity.id
_entity.type
_entity.pdbx_description
1 polymer ?
#
loop_
_entity_poly.entity_id
_entity_poly.type
_entity_poly.pdbx_seq_one_letter_code
_entity_poly.pdbx_strand_id
1 'polypeptide(L)'
;MATMLEGRCQTQPRSSPSGRETSLWSSGFGMKLEAVTPFLGKYRPFVGRCCQTCTPKSWESLFHRSIMDLGFCNVILVKEENTRFRGWLVRRLCYFLWSLEQHIPPCQDVPQKIMESTGVQNLLSGRVPGGTGEGQVPDLVKKEVQRILGHIQAPPRPFLVRLFSWALLRFLNCLFLNVQLHKGQMKMVQKAAQAGLPLVLLSTHKTLLDGILLPFMLLSQGLGVLRVAWDSRTCSPALRALLRKLGGLFLPPEASLSLDSSEGLLARAVVQAVIEQLLVSGQPLLIFLEEPPGALGPRLSALGQAWVGFVVQAVQVGIVPDALLVPVAVTYDLVPDAPCDIDHASAPLGLWTGALAVLRSLWSCWGCSHRICSRVHLAQPFSLQEYIVSARSCWGGRQTLEQLLQPIVLGQCTAVPDTEKEQEWTPITGPLLALKEEDQLLVRRLSCHVLSASVGSSAVMSTAIMATLLLFKHQK
;
A
#
# COMPACT_ATOMS: atom_id res chain seq x y z
N MET A 1 59.61 -37.77 -9.26
CA MET A 1 60.11 -38.31 -7.97
C MET A 1 60.45 -37.09 -7.12
N ALA A 2 59.58 -36.69 -6.19
CA ALA A 2 59.67 -37.06 -4.77
C ALA A 2 61.06 -36.71 -4.21
N THR A 3 61.28 -35.89 -3.18
CA THR A 3 60.45 -35.45 -2.04
C THR A 3 61.31 -34.47 -1.21
N MET A 4 60.67 -33.46 -0.57
CA MET A 4 60.78 -32.98 0.84
C MET A 4 62.18 -32.88 1.50
N LEU A 5 62.58 -31.92 2.36
CA LEU A 5 62.06 -30.89 3.29
C LEU A 5 63.22 -29.88 3.49
N GLU A 6 63.10 -28.60 3.86
CA GLU A 6 62.73 -28.04 5.16
C GLU A 6 62.82 -26.49 4.98
N GLY A 7 61.82 -25.68 5.34
CA GLY A 7 61.70 -25.13 6.68
C GLY A 7 62.18 -23.67 6.77
N ARG A 8 61.34 -22.68 6.39
CA ARG A 8 61.57 -21.28 6.77
C ARG A 8 60.24 -20.56 7.05
N CYS A 9 60.02 -20.26 8.34
CA CYS A 9 58.91 -19.47 8.86
C CYS A 9 58.81 -18.11 8.16
N GLN A 10 57.62 -17.78 7.65
CA GLN A 10 57.23 -16.41 7.32
C GLN A 10 56.09 -15.97 8.23
N THR A 11 56.36 -14.87 8.92
CA THR A 11 55.52 -14.15 9.87
C THR A 11 54.28 -13.53 9.22
N GLN A 12 53.14 -13.82 9.83
CA GLN A 12 51.82 -13.23 9.60
C GLN A 12 51.82 -11.72 9.95
N PRO A 13 51.23 -10.82 9.14
CA PRO A 13 50.96 -9.45 9.57
C PRO A 13 49.59 -9.38 10.29
N ARG A 14 49.62 -8.97 11.56
CA ARG A 14 48.43 -8.58 12.35
C ARG A 14 47.90 -7.24 11.84
N SER A 15 46.70 -7.22 11.26
CA SER A 15 45.95 -5.99 10.97
C SER A 15 45.05 -5.62 12.15
N SER A 16 45.39 -4.53 12.82
CA SER A 16 44.59 -3.86 13.87
C SER A 16 43.43 -3.06 13.28
N PRO A 17 42.18 -3.18 13.78
CA PRO A 17 41.10 -2.27 13.41
C PRO A 17 41.04 -1.11 14.41
N SER A 18 41.51 0.07 14.02
CA SER A 18 41.26 1.32 14.76
C SER A 18 39.87 1.86 14.40
N GLY A 19 38.85 1.33 15.06
CA GLY A 19 37.49 1.89 15.04
C GLY A 19 37.38 3.02 16.05
N ARG A 20 37.18 4.25 15.58
CA ARG A 20 36.95 5.43 16.41
C ARG A 20 35.51 5.39 16.95
N GLU A 21 35.34 4.90 18.16
CA GLU A 21 34.07 4.94 18.89
C GLU A 21 33.72 6.39 19.25
N THR A 22 32.69 6.94 18.60
CA THR A 22 32.02 8.15 19.08
C THR A 22 30.91 7.75 20.04
N SER A 23 31.22 7.71 21.34
CA SER A 23 30.24 7.53 22.40
C SER A 23 29.40 8.81 22.57
N LEU A 24 28.17 8.81 22.07
CA LEU A 24 27.16 9.80 22.41
C LEU A 24 26.57 9.44 23.78
N TRP A 25 26.94 10.20 24.80
CA TRP A 25 26.38 10.10 26.14
C TRP A 25 24.95 10.64 26.15
N SER A 26 24.00 9.83 26.63
CA SER A 26 22.70 10.31 27.10
C SER A 26 22.48 9.81 28.53
N SER A 27 22.26 10.77 29.41
CA SER A 27 21.96 10.63 30.84
C SER A 27 20.79 9.69 31.13
N GLY A 28 20.92 8.87 32.18
CA GLY A 28 19.80 8.66 33.10
C GLY A 28 19.20 7.26 33.30
N PHE A 29 19.67 6.21 32.63
CA PHE A 29 19.30 4.82 33.00
C PHE A 29 20.50 3.88 32.83
N GLY A 30 21.04 3.42 33.97
CA GLY A 30 22.15 2.48 34.04
C GLY A 30 21.73 1.06 33.65
N MET A 31 21.39 0.84 32.39
CA MET A 31 21.46 -0.48 31.77
C MET A 31 22.35 -0.35 30.54
N LYS A 32 23.48 -1.05 30.58
CA LYS A 32 24.38 -1.23 29.45
C LYS A 32 23.56 -1.98 28.38
N LEU A 33 22.96 -1.24 27.45
CA LEU A 33 22.37 -1.79 26.22
C LEU A 33 23.53 -2.30 25.36
N GLU A 34 24.07 -3.46 25.75
CA GLU A 34 24.84 -4.27 24.82
C GLU A 34 23.88 -4.63 23.70
N ALA A 35 24.13 -4.09 22.51
CA ALA A 35 23.48 -4.58 21.31
C ALA A 35 23.80 -6.08 21.25
N VAL A 36 22.82 -6.91 21.62
CA VAL A 36 22.93 -8.36 21.55
C VAL A 36 23.17 -8.67 20.09
N THR A 37 24.43 -8.85 19.71
CA THR A 37 24.79 -9.53 18.47
C THR A 37 24.07 -10.87 18.52
N PRO A 38 23.31 -11.26 17.48
CA PRO A 38 22.53 -12.49 17.52
C PRO A 38 23.47 -13.65 17.81
N PHE A 39 23.44 -14.11 19.07
CA PHE A 39 24.09 -15.34 19.50
C PHE A 39 23.55 -16.44 18.57
N LEU A 40 24.44 -17.11 17.83
CA LEU A 40 24.19 -18.26 16.92
C LEU A 40 24.15 -18.00 15.40
N GLY A 41 24.59 -16.85 14.86
CA GLY A 41 24.78 -16.73 13.40
C GLY A 41 23.53 -16.98 12.53
N LYS A 42 22.36 -17.09 13.15
CA LYS A 42 21.07 -17.19 12.49
C LYS A 42 20.65 -15.78 12.14
N TYR A 43 21.00 -15.36 10.92
CA TYR A 43 20.43 -14.17 10.31
C TYR A 43 18.91 -14.25 10.42
N ARG A 44 18.27 -13.18 10.88
CA ARG A 44 16.81 -13.10 10.85
C ARG A 44 16.38 -13.30 9.39
N PRO A 45 15.57 -14.31 9.06
CA PRO A 45 15.14 -14.52 7.70
C PRO A 45 14.44 -13.25 7.21
N PHE A 46 14.68 -12.88 5.96
CA PHE A 46 13.99 -11.75 5.37
C PHE A 46 12.48 -12.05 5.33
N VAL A 47 11.72 -11.27 6.07
CA VAL A 47 10.27 -11.41 6.19
C VAL A 47 9.60 -10.61 5.08
N GLY A 48 8.59 -11.20 4.42
CA GLY A 48 7.86 -10.59 3.31
C GLY A 48 8.38 -10.96 1.93
N ARG A 49 8.82 -12.20 1.71
CA ARG A 49 8.95 -12.73 0.35
C ARG A 49 7.57 -13.17 -0.18
N CYS A 50 7.39 -13.22 -1.50
CA CYS A 50 6.13 -13.63 -2.13
C CYS A 50 5.88 -15.15 -2.00
N CYS A 51 4.78 -15.71 -2.48
CA CYS A 51 4.60 -17.16 -2.37
C CYS A 51 5.39 -17.91 -3.44
N GLN A 52 6.20 -18.90 -3.06
CA GLN A 52 6.96 -19.71 -4.02
C GLN A 52 6.05 -20.56 -4.90
N THR A 53 4.95 -21.11 -4.34
CA THR A 53 4.00 -21.95 -5.08
C THR A 53 3.14 -21.13 -6.04
N CYS A 54 2.65 -19.97 -5.61
CA CYS A 54 1.74 -19.16 -6.42
C CYS A 54 2.48 -18.28 -7.44
N THR A 55 3.73 -17.89 -7.14
CA THR A 55 4.50 -16.92 -7.92
C THR A 55 6.00 -17.27 -7.99
N PRO A 56 6.36 -18.42 -8.58
CA PRO A 56 7.76 -18.90 -8.62
C PRO A 56 8.74 -17.98 -9.35
N LYS A 57 8.36 -17.37 -10.48
CA LYS A 57 9.22 -16.45 -11.27
C LYS A 57 9.43 -15.12 -10.55
N SER A 58 8.38 -14.60 -9.92
CA SER A 58 8.48 -13.37 -9.11
C SER A 58 9.35 -13.56 -7.86
N TRP A 59 9.34 -14.77 -7.30
CA TRP A 59 10.16 -15.14 -6.13
C TRP A 59 11.66 -15.00 -6.40
N GLU A 60 12.11 -15.39 -7.59
CA GLU A 60 13.53 -15.39 -7.96
C GLU A 60 14.05 -14.02 -8.44
N SER A 61 13.22 -13.22 -9.10
CA SER A 61 13.66 -12.06 -9.89
C SER A 61 13.91 -10.77 -9.08
N LEU A 62 13.19 -10.55 -7.98
CA LEU A 62 13.18 -9.26 -7.27
C LEU A 62 13.91 -9.27 -5.92
N PHE A 63 14.32 -10.44 -5.42
CA PHE A 63 15.06 -10.58 -4.18
C PHE A 63 16.57 -10.74 -4.42
N HIS A 64 17.39 -9.95 -3.73
CA HIS A 64 18.85 -10.11 -3.68
C HIS A 64 19.33 -10.16 -2.23
N ARG A 65 20.38 -10.93 -1.94
CA ARG A 65 20.90 -11.10 -0.57
C ARG A 65 21.34 -9.78 0.08
N SER A 66 21.88 -8.83 -0.72
CA SER A 66 22.28 -7.49 -0.25
C SER A 66 21.13 -6.62 0.25
N ILE A 67 19.88 -7.04 0.03
CA ILE A 67 18.68 -6.34 0.52
C ILE A 67 18.53 -6.55 2.03
N MET A 68 19.03 -7.66 2.57
CA MET A 68 18.99 -7.98 4.00
C MET A 68 19.91 -7.09 4.83
N ASP A 69 20.99 -6.59 4.23
CA ASP A 69 21.99 -5.76 4.93
C ASP A 69 21.55 -4.30 5.07
N LEU A 70 20.44 -3.92 4.42
CA LEU A 70 19.95 -2.55 4.43
C LEU A 70 19.09 -2.31 5.68
N GLY A 71 19.55 -1.40 6.54
CA GLY A 71 18.82 -1.03 7.76
C GLY A 71 17.51 -0.26 7.54
N PHE A 72 16.91 0.17 8.65
CA PHE A 72 15.67 0.96 8.66
C PHE A 72 15.96 2.45 8.42
N CYS A 73 15.03 3.15 7.77
CA CYS A 73 14.98 4.61 7.74
C CYS A 73 13.76 5.12 8.51
N ASN A 74 13.92 6.26 9.18
CA ASN A 74 12.80 7.06 9.64
C ASN A 74 12.39 8.00 8.51
N VAL A 75 11.18 7.81 7.97
CA VAL A 75 10.70 8.56 6.80
C VAL A 75 10.34 10.01 7.14
N ILE A 76 9.88 10.26 8.37
CA ILE A 76 9.46 11.60 8.79
C ILE A 76 10.67 12.46 9.20
N LEU A 77 11.79 11.84 9.58
CA LEU A 77 12.99 12.56 9.97
C LEU A 77 13.76 13.06 8.75
N VAL A 78 13.38 14.23 8.25
CA VAL A 78 14.12 14.92 7.19
C VAL A 78 15.25 15.73 7.79
N LYS A 79 16.48 15.39 7.42
CA LYS A 79 17.69 16.11 7.80
C LYS A 79 18.27 16.87 6.60
N GLU A 80 19.22 17.75 6.86
CA GLU A 80 19.97 18.52 5.86
C GLU A 80 20.62 17.61 4.79
N GLU A 81 21.01 16.38 5.14
CA GLU A 81 21.57 15.39 4.21
C GLU A 81 20.60 14.91 3.12
N ASN A 82 19.29 15.07 3.33
CA ASN A 82 18.26 14.67 2.37
C ASN A 82 17.93 15.78 1.36
N THR A 83 18.43 17.01 1.57
CA THR A 83 18.20 18.16 0.69
C THR A 83 19.49 18.55 -0.03
N ARG A 84 19.37 19.16 -1.23
CA ARG A 84 20.56 19.59 -1.99
C ARG A 84 21.29 20.78 -1.36
N PHE A 85 20.58 21.54 -0.51
CA PHE A 85 21.10 22.74 0.14
C PHE A 85 21.74 22.42 1.49
N ARG A 86 22.77 23.19 1.86
CA ARG A 86 23.42 23.13 3.18
C ARG A 86 23.39 24.50 3.85
N GLY A 87 23.21 24.54 5.17
CA GLY A 87 23.26 25.78 5.96
C GLY A 87 22.25 25.86 7.11
N TRP A 88 22.39 26.91 7.93
CA TRP A 88 21.55 27.14 9.11
C TRP A 88 20.06 27.34 8.79
N LEU A 89 19.75 28.10 7.72
CA LEU A 89 18.37 28.30 7.25
C LEU A 89 17.76 26.98 6.76
N VAL A 90 18.56 26.13 6.12
CA VAL A 90 18.13 24.81 5.65
C VAL A 90 17.74 23.93 6.83
N ARG A 91 18.42 24.00 7.97
CA ARG A 91 18.01 23.22 9.16
C ARG A 91 16.63 23.60 9.68
N ARG A 92 16.24 24.88 9.58
CA ARG A 92 14.92 25.37 10.00
C ARG A 92 13.84 25.17 8.93
N LEU A 93 14.21 25.22 7.66
CA LEU A 93 13.30 25.12 6.50
C LEU A 93 13.42 23.78 5.75
N CYS A 94 14.07 22.77 6.35
CA CYS A 94 14.37 21.49 5.70
C CYS A 94 13.10 20.81 5.18
N TYR A 95 12.03 20.84 5.97
CA TYR A 95 10.72 20.29 5.58
C TYR A 95 10.10 21.00 4.38
N PHE A 96 10.31 22.30 4.25
CA PHE A 96 9.79 23.10 3.14
C PHE A 96 10.64 22.92 1.89
N LEU A 97 11.96 22.95 2.01
CA LEU A 97 12.87 22.72 0.89
C LEU A 97 12.72 21.31 0.33
N TRP A 98 12.62 20.31 1.21
CA TRP A 98 12.41 18.93 0.81
C TRP A 98 11.07 18.73 0.09
N SER A 99 9.99 19.37 0.52
CA SER A 99 8.70 19.27 -0.18
C SER A 99 8.72 19.95 -1.56
N LEU A 100 9.54 20.98 -1.76
CA LEU A 100 9.73 21.63 -3.05
C LEU A 100 10.55 20.77 -4.02
N GLU A 101 11.54 20.02 -3.52
CA GLU A 101 12.41 19.12 -4.30
C GLU A 101 11.69 17.86 -4.80
N GLN A 102 10.50 17.56 -4.27
CA GLN A 102 9.65 16.44 -4.70
C GLN A 102 9.31 16.54 -6.21
N HIS A 103 9.76 15.53 -6.97
CA HIS A 103 9.42 15.39 -8.38
C HIS A 103 8.00 14.85 -8.53
N ILE A 104 7.08 15.71 -8.95
CA ILE A 104 5.69 15.35 -9.25
C ILE A 104 5.58 15.28 -10.77
N PRO A 105 5.49 14.08 -11.38
CA PRO A 105 5.28 13.99 -12.81
C PRO A 105 3.96 14.67 -13.19
N PRO A 106 3.94 15.50 -14.26
CA PRO A 106 2.69 16.09 -14.74
C PRO A 106 1.75 14.97 -15.18
N CYS A 107 0.56 14.92 -14.59
CA CYS A 107 -0.49 14.00 -15.03
C CYS A 107 -1.04 14.53 -16.35
N GLN A 108 -0.59 13.96 -17.48
CA GLN A 108 -1.11 14.34 -18.79
C GLN A 108 -2.58 13.92 -18.93
N ASP A 109 -3.35 14.84 -19.49
CA ASP A 109 -4.81 14.91 -19.61
C ASP A 109 -5.53 13.58 -19.84
N VAL A 110 -6.20 13.15 -18.77
CA VAL A 110 -6.98 11.92 -18.60
C VAL A 110 -8.43 11.99 -19.18
N PRO A 111 -9.13 13.14 -19.27
CA PRO A 111 -10.55 13.14 -19.64
C PRO A 111 -10.85 12.74 -21.10
N GLN A 112 -10.05 13.21 -22.06
CA GLN A 112 -10.31 12.98 -23.49
C GLN A 112 -10.09 11.52 -23.87
N LYS A 113 -9.01 10.89 -23.40
CA LYS A 113 -8.73 9.47 -23.63
C LYS A 113 -9.75 8.53 -22.98
N ILE A 114 -10.36 8.93 -21.86
CA ILE A 114 -11.45 8.14 -21.24
C ILE A 114 -12.71 8.20 -22.10
N MET A 115 -13.04 9.36 -22.67
CA MET A 115 -14.18 9.49 -23.59
C MET A 115 -13.99 8.69 -24.88
N GLU A 116 -12.75 8.44 -25.27
CA GLU A 116 -12.40 7.63 -26.44
C GLU A 116 -12.39 6.11 -26.18
N SER A 117 -12.53 5.68 -24.92
CA SER A 117 -12.52 4.26 -24.57
C SER A 117 -13.70 3.51 -25.20
N THR A 118 -13.42 2.35 -25.80
CA THR A 118 -14.38 1.55 -26.55
C THR A 118 -15.61 1.16 -25.71
N GLY A 119 -15.43 0.88 -24.42
CA GLY A 119 -16.53 0.56 -23.51
C GLY A 119 -17.50 1.73 -23.29
N VAL A 120 -16.98 2.95 -23.12
CA VAL A 120 -17.79 4.16 -22.97
C VAL A 120 -18.43 4.54 -24.30
N GLN A 121 -17.70 4.43 -25.41
CA GLN A 121 -18.24 4.70 -26.76
C GLN A 121 -19.36 3.73 -27.14
N ASN A 122 -19.24 2.44 -26.87
CA ASN A 122 -20.28 1.46 -27.18
C ASN A 122 -21.57 1.73 -26.40
N LEU A 123 -21.47 2.13 -25.14
CA LEU A 123 -22.64 2.53 -24.33
C LEU A 123 -23.22 3.88 -24.77
N LEU A 124 -22.37 4.80 -25.23
CA LEU A 124 -22.82 6.07 -25.83
C LEU A 124 -23.61 5.82 -27.12
N SER A 125 -23.10 4.96 -28.01
CA SER A 125 -23.75 4.60 -29.28
C SER A 125 -25.04 3.80 -29.08
N GLY A 126 -25.08 2.87 -28.12
CA GLY A 126 -26.29 2.11 -27.79
C GLY A 126 -27.41 2.93 -27.16
N ARG A 127 -27.09 4.12 -26.61
CA ARG A 127 -28.04 5.06 -26.02
C ARG A 127 -28.56 6.11 -27.01
N VAL A 128 -28.07 6.11 -28.26
CA VAL A 128 -28.64 6.90 -29.35
C VAL A 128 -29.85 6.13 -29.89
N PRO A 129 -31.11 6.54 -29.59
CA PRO A 129 -32.24 5.97 -30.30
C PRO A 129 -32.09 6.30 -31.78
N GLY A 130 -32.25 5.29 -32.65
CA GLY A 130 -32.28 5.43 -34.10
C GLY A 130 -33.53 6.17 -34.60
N GLY A 131 -33.75 7.39 -34.10
CA GLY A 131 -34.87 8.25 -34.43
C GLY A 131 -34.39 9.69 -34.54
N THR A 132 -34.30 10.16 -35.78
CA THR A 132 -34.31 11.56 -36.25
C THR A 132 -34.54 12.61 -35.16
N GLY A 133 -33.46 13.29 -34.76
CA GLY A 133 -33.45 14.44 -33.85
C GLY A 133 -32.03 14.87 -33.52
N GLU A 134 -31.44 15.71 -34.38
CA GLU A 134 -30.06 16.19 -34.28
C GLU A 134 -29.79 17.03 -33.00
N GLY A 135 -28.69 16.73 -32.32
CA GLY A 135 -27.89 17.74 -31.61
C GLY A 135 -27.75 17.66 -30.09
N GLN A 136 -28.80 17.35 -29.31
CA GLN A 136 -28.75 17.62 -27.84
C GLN A 136 -28.43 16.40 -26.95
N VAL A 137 -28.77 15.18 -27.37
CA VAL A 137 -28.55 13.97 -26.57
C VAL A 137 -27.06 13.63 -26.33
N PRO A 138 -26.13 13.83 -27.30
CA PRO A 138 -24.71 13.54 -27.07
C PRO A 138 -24.09 14.42 -25.98
N ASP A 139 -24.50 15.69 -25.91
CA ASP A 139 -23.91 16.66 -24.99
C ASP A 139 -24.39 16.44 -23.55
N LEU A 140 -25.62 15.95 -23.36
CA LEU A 140 -26.12 15.59 -22.02
C LEU A 140 -25.37 14.38 -21.45
N VAL A 141 -25.17 13.33 -22.25
CA VAL A 141 -24.45 12.13 -21.79
C VAL A 141 -22.96 12.41 -21.60
N LYS A 142 -22.35 13.27 -22.45
CA LYS A 142 -20.99 13.77 -22.22
C LYS A 142 -20.88 14.55 -20.90
N LYS A 143 -21.86 15.40 -20.58
CA LYS A 143 -21.91 16.10 -19.29
C LYS A 143 -22.03 15.13 -18.12
N GLU A 144 -22.81 14.05 -18.26
CA GLU A 144 -22.94 13.03 -17.23
C GLU A 144 -21.64 12.24 -17.04
N VAL A 145 -20.96 11.84 -18.12
CA VAL A 145 -19.64 11.20 -18.04
C VAL A 145 -18.61 12.14 -17.39
N GLN A 146 -18.64 13.44 -17.71
CA GLN A 146 -17.77 14.42 -17.07
C GLN A 146 -18.10 14.63 -15.58
N ARG A 147 -19.39 14.57 -15.22
CA ARG A 147 -19.85 14.62 -13.82
C ARG A 147 -19.34 13.39 -13.05
N ILE A 148 -19.54 12.18 -13.58
CA ILE A 148 -19.06 10.92 -13.00
C ILE A 148 -17.53 10.92 -12.90
N LEU A 149 -16.83 11.34 -13.96
CA LEU A 149 -15.37 11.46 -13.94
C LEU A 149 -14.90 12.47 -12.88
N GLY A 150 -15.59 13.60 -12.77
CA GLY A 150 -15.33 14.59 -11.73
C GLY A 150 -15.58 14.05 -10.31
N HIS A 151 -16.51 13.11 -10.15
CA HIS A 151 -16.70 12.39 -8.88
C HIS A 151 -15.54 11.42 -8.59
N ILE A 152 -15.01 10.75 -9.61
CA ILE A 152 -13.97 9.72 -9.46
C ILE A 152 -12.58 10.33 -9.22
N GLN A 153 -12.15 11.25 -10.08
CA GLN A 153 -10.77 11.72 -10.13
C GLN A 153 -10.70 13.23 -10.38
N ALA A 154 -9.74 13.89 -9.73
CA ALA A 154 -9.31 15.23 -10.13
C ALA A 154 -7.84 15.20 -10.55
N PRO A 155 -7.44 16.03 -11.54
CA PRO A 155 -6.04 16.19 -11.87
C PRO A 155 -5.29 16.74 -10.64
N PRO A 156 -4.20 16.08 -10.20
CA PRO A 156 -3.48 16.52 -9.02
C PRO A 156 -2.80 17.84 -9.32
N ARG A 157 -2.99 18.84 -8.46
CA ARG A 157 -2.29 20.12 -8.59
C ARG A 157 -0.94 20.02 -7.89
N PRO A 158 0.20 20.11 -8.59
CA PRO A 158 1.52 19.93 -7.97
C PRO A 158 1.76 20.87 -6.78
N PHE A 159 1.28 22.11 -6.87
CA PHE A 159 1.38 23.07 -5.77
C PHE A 159 0.63 22.62 -4.51
N LEU A 160 -0.59 22.09 -4.65
CA LEU A 160 -1.37 21.59 -3.51
C LEU A 160 -0.72 20.36 -2.89
N VAL A 161 -0.19 19.44 -3.72
CA VAL A 161 0.53 18.26 -3.24
C VAL A 161 1.77 18.67 -2.44
N ARG A 162 2.54 19.67 -2.91
CA ARG A 162 3.72 20.18 -2.18
C ARG A 162 3.36 20.84 -0.86
N LEU A 163 2.34 21.70 -0.85
CA LEU A 163 1.86 22.38 0.35
C LEU A 163 1.33 21.37 1.38
N PHE A 164 0.53 20.41 0.92
CA PHE A 164 -0.01 19.35 1.76
C PHE A 164 1.09 18.44 2.30
N SER A 165 2.08 18.07 1.48
CA SER A 165 3.22 17.25 1.91
C SER A 165 4.03 17.94 3.01
N TRP A 166 4.25 19.26 2.89
CA TRP A 166 4.89 20.04 3.95
C TRP A 166 4.07 20.08 5.24
N ALA A 167 2.77 20.36 5.14
CA ALA A 167 1.88 20.41 6.30
C ALA A 167 1.76 19.04 6.98
N LEU A 168 1.64 17.99 6.19
CA LEU A 168 1.54 16.61 6.64
C LEU A 168 2.82 16.15 7.32
N LEU A 169 4.00 16.48 6.76
CA LEU A 169 5.27 16.16 7.39
C LEU A 169 5.41 16.79 8.78
N ARG A 170 4.92 18.03 8.96
CA ARG A 170 4.88 18.68 10.26
C ARG A 170 3.90 17.97 11.21
N PHE A 171 2.72 17.62 10.72
CA PHE A 171 1.72 16.90 11.51
C PHE A 171 2.22 15.52 11.96
N LEU A 172 2.80 14.75 11.04
CA LEU A 172 3.34 13.42 11.32
C LEU A 172 4.52 13.48 12.31
N ASN A 173 5.38 14.49 12.24
CA ASN A 173 6.43 14.71 13.25
C ASN A 173 5.89 15.03 14.66
N CYS A 174 4.68 15.56 14.76
CA CYS A 174 4.03 15.80 16.05
C CYS A 174 3.39 14.52 16.61
N LEU A 175 2.74 13.73 15.75
CA LEU A 175 2.08 12.48 16.13
C LEU A 175 3.06 11.34 16.41
N PHE A 176 4.01 11.11 15.50
CA PHE A 176 4.87 9.95 15.52
C PHE A 176 6.26 10.31 16.05
N LEU A 177 6.79 9.43 16.90
CA LEU A 177 8.20 9.46 17.29
C LEU A 177 9.07 9.00 16.12
N ASN A 178 8.64 7.94 15.44
CA ASN A 178 9.39 7.30 14.38
C ASN A 178 8.42 6.56 13.46
N VAL A 179 8.62 6.72 12.15
CA VAL A 179 7.97 5.89 11.14
C VAL A 179 9.04 5.11 10.40
N GLN A 180 9.17 3.85 10.78
CA GLN A 180 10.23 2.97 10.32
C GLN A 180 9.83 2.32 9.01
N LEU A 181 10.69 2.46 8.01
CA LEU A 181 10.59 1.77 6.74
C LEU A 181 11.88 1.00 6.48
N HIS A 182 11.76 -0.24 6.01
CA HIS A 182 12.94 -1.03 5.67
C HIS A 182 13.49 -0.60 4.30
N LYS A 183 14.72 -0.08 4.26
CA LYS A 183 15.33 0.43 3.01
C LYS A 183 15.43 -0.67 1.94
N GLY A 184 15.69 -1.91 2.35
CA GLY A 184 15.73 -3.03 1.42
C GLY A 184 14.38 -3.31 0.76
N GLN A 185 13.29 -3.21 1.52
CA GLN A 185 11.94 -3.44 0.99
C GLN A 185 11.57 -2.36 -0.03
N MET A 186 11.87 -1.10 0.29
CA MET A 186 11.67 0.00 -0.64
C MET A 186 12.52 -0.15 -1.92
N LYS A 187 13.78 -0.61 -1.83
CA LYS A 187 14.60 -0.85 -3.03
C LYS A 187 14.01 -1.91 -3.96
N MET A 188 13.35 -2.94 -3.43
CA MET A 188 12.64 -3.92 -4.28
C MET A 188 11.49 -3.26 -5.04
N VAL A 189 10.70 -2.42 -4.35
CA VAL A 189 9.58 -1.70 -4.97
C VAL A 189 10.07 -0.68 -6.00
N GLN A 190 11.18 0.02 -5.73
CA GLN A 190 11.80 0.93 -6.70
C GLN A 190 12.31 0.19 -7.94
N LYS A 191 12.94 -0.98 -7.78
CA LYS A 191 13.32 -1.83 -8.91
C LYS A 191 12.12 -2.30 -9.72
N ALA A 192 11.04 -2.68 -9.04
CA ALA A 192 9.77 -3.04 -9.68
C ALA A 192 9.18 -1.87 -10.48
N ALA A 193 9.21 -0.65 -9.92
CA ALA A 193 8.75 0.55 -10.62
C ALA A 193 9.61 0.89 -11.85
N GLN A 194 10.92 0.59 -11.81
CA GLN A 194 11.83 0.78 -12.94
C GLN A 194 11.62 -0.24 -14.06
N ALA A 195 10.94 -1.36 -13.81
CA ALA A 195 10.64 -2.37 -14.82
C ALA A 195 9.59 -1.92 -15.86
N GLY A 196 8.95 -0.76 -15.64
CA GLY A 196 7.98 -0.19 -16.58
C GLY A 196 6.59 -0.85 -16.54
N LEU A 197 6.35 -1.76 -15.59
CA LEU A 197 5.03 -2.35 -15.33
C LEU A 197 4.25 -1.50 -14.32
N PRO A 198 2.91 -1.40 -14.43
CA PRO A 198 2.10 -0.69 -13.45
C PRO A 198 2.19 -1.34 -12.08
N LEU A 199 2.34 -0.50 -11.07
CA LEU A 199 2.52 -0.92 -9.69
C LEU A 199 1.21 -0.75 -8.91
N VAL A 200 0.69 -1.84 -8.35
CA VAL A 200 -0.53 -1.83 -7.54
C VAL A 200 -0.19 -2.28 -6.12
N LEU A 201 -0.27 -1.36 -5.16
CA LEU A 201 -0.06 -1.61 -3.76
C LEU A 201 -1.37 -2.02 -3.09
N LEU A 202 -1.33 -3.13 -2.38
CA LEU A 202 -2.48 -3.72 -1.70
C LEU A 202 -2.21 -3.71 -0.20
N SER A 203 -2.91 -2.86 0.53
CA SER A 203 -2.62 -2.60 1.95
C SER A 203 -3.70 -3.08 2.91
N THR A 204 -3.27 -3.45 4.11
CA THR A 204 -4.12 -3.47 5.31
C THR A 204 -4.58 -2.05 5.67
N HIS A 205 -5.72 -1.90 6.34
CA HIS A 205 -6.34 -0.60 6.64
C HIS A 205 -6.74 -0.55 8.12
N LYS A 206 -5.75 -0.27 8.98
CA LYS A 206 -5.93 -0.23 10.44
C LYS A 206 -6.46 1.10 10.93
N THR A 207 -6.10 2.19 10.25
CA THR A 207 -6.53 3.55 10.56
C THR A 207 -6.83 4.33 9.29
N LEU A 208 -7.69 5.34 9.40
CA LEU A 208 -7.94 6.25 8.28
C LEU A 208 -6.69 7.09 7.96
N LEU A 209 -5.77 7.20 8.92
CA LEU A 209 -4.44 7.78 8.74
C LEU A 209 -3.58 6.99 7.75
N ASP A 210 -3.79 5.67 7.57
CA ASP A 210 -3.06 4.85 6.58
C ASP A 210 -3.26 5.40 5.16
N GLY A 211 -4.48 5.86 4.87
CA GLY A 211 -4.86 6.50 3.60
C GLY A 211 -4.10 7.79 3.27
N ILE A 212 -3.44 8.40 4.26
CA ILE A 212 -2.68 9.64 4.10
C ILE A 212 -1.17 9.37 4.30
N LEU A 213 -0.83 8.51 5.25
CA LEU A 213 0.54 8.15 5.61
C LEU A 213 1.24 7.38 4.48
N LEU A 214 0.60 6.33 3.94
CA LEU A 214 1.18 5.49 2.87
C LEU A 214 1.53 6.30 1.60
N PRO A 215 0.61 7.10 1.03
CA PRO A 215 0.92 7.94 -0.12
C PRO A 215 2.06 8.90 0.14
N PHE A 216 2.08 9.53 1.32
CA PHE A 216 3.14 10.46 1.69
C PHE A 216 4.50 9.77 1.78
N MET A 217 4.56 8.60 2.41
CA MET A 217 5.81 7.84 2.51
C MET A 217 6.29 7.36 1.15
N LEU A 218 5.41 6.87 0.28
CA LEU A 218 5.81 6.39 -1.04
C LEU A 218 6.26 7.56 -1.95
N LEU A 219 5.59 8.71 -1.85
CA LEU A 219 6.01 9.97 -2.47
C LEU A 219 7.40 10.39 -1.95
N SER A 220 7.62 10.33 -0.63
CA SER A 220 8.91 10.65 0.01
C SER A 220 10.10 9.85 -0.53
N GLN A 221 9.84 8.64 -1.02
CA GLN A 221 10.83 7.70 -1.54
C GLN A 221 10.94 7.72 -3.07
N GLY A 222 10.25 8.65 -3.74
CA GLY A 222 10.38 8.88 -5.17
C GLY A 222 9.52 7.97 -6.07
N LEU A 223 8.52 7.27 -5.54
CA LEU A 223 7.59 6.45 -6.35
C LEU A 223 6.54 7.31 -7.10
N GLY A 224 6.52 8.62 -6.87
CA GLY A 224 5.58 9.55 -7.49
C GLY A 224 4.27 9.69 -6.71
N VAL A 225 3.28 10.33 -7.33
CA VAL A 225 1.97 10.58 -6.71
C VAL A 225 1.12 9.31 -6.80
N LEU A 226 0.91 8.70 -5.63
CA LEU A 226 0.11 7.50 -5.48
C LEU A 226 -1.39 7.81 -5.60
N ARG A 227 -2.10 7.05 -6.44
CA ARG A 227 -3.57 7.11 -6.51
C ARG A 227 -4.16 6.19 -5.45
N VAL A 228 -5.04 6.70 -4.59
CA VAL A 228 -5.57 5.92 -3.46
C VAL A 228 -7.06 5.68 -3.64
N ALA A 229 -7.49 4.43 -3.61
CA ALA A 229 -8.91 4.08 -3.57
C ALA A 229 -9.50 4.38 -2.19
N TRP A 230 -10.44 5.32 -2.12
CA TRP A 230 -11.16 5.70 -0.90
C TRP A 230 -12.64 5.29 -0.97
N ASP A 231 -13.21 4.93 0.19
CA ASP A 231 -14.67 4.83 0.32
C ASP A 231 -15.27 6.24 0.37
N SER A 232 -16.36 6.45 -0.36
CA SER A 232 -17.09 7.71 -0.35
C SER A 232 -17.76 7.97 1.00
N ARG A 233 -18.15 6.93 1.74
CA ARG A 233 -18.91 7.03 3.00
C ARG A 233 -18.08 7.55 4.18
N THR A 234 -16.77 7.35 4.17
CA THR A 234 -15.89 7.71 5.31
C THR A 234 -15.52 9.19 5.34
N CYS A 235 -15.67 9.91 4.23
CA CYS A 235 -15.20 11.30 4.09
C CYS A 235 -16.32 12.31 3.86
N SER A 236 -16.23 13.45 4.55
CA SER A 236 -17.04 14.63 4.23
C SER A 236 -16.77 15.17 2.81
N PRO A 237 -17.74 15.89 2.18
CA PRO A 237 -17.60 16.35 0.80
C PRO A 237 -16.42 17.30 0.57
N ALA A 238 -16.08 18.13 1.57
CA ALA A 238 -14.92 19.03 1.50
C ALA A 238 -13.59 18.26 1.56
N LEU A 239 -13.49 17.28 2.46
CA LEU A 239 -12.32 16.39 2.54
C LEU A 239 -12.17 15.56 1.25
N ARG A 240 -13.29 15.05 0.71
CA ARG A 240 -13.32 14.35 -0.58
C ARG A 240 -12.80 15.22 -1.72
N ALA A 241 -13.19 16.50 -1.78
CA ALA A 241 -12.68 17.43 -2.78
C ALA A 241 -11.16 17.69 -2.64
N LEU A 242 -10.65 17.75 -1.41
CA LEU A 242 -9.22 17.88 -1.15
C LEU A 242 -8.45 16.61 -1.54
N LEU A 243 -8.90 15.45 -1.07
CA LEU A 243 -8.27 14.16 -1.35
C LEU A 243 -8.25 13.85 -2.85
N ARG A 244 -9.32 14.18 -3.59
CA ARG A 244 -9.34 14.08 -5.06
C ARG A 244 -8.19 14.85 -5.71
N LYS A 245 -7.95 16.09 -5.25
CA LYS A 245 -6.85 16.93 -5.75
C LYS A 245 -5.46 16.43 -5.34
N LEU A 246 -5.38 15.53 -4.35
CA LEU A 246 -4.14 14.91 -3.88
C LEU A 246 -3.87 13.55 -4.52
N GLY A 247 -4.83 12.98 -5.26
CA GLY A 247 -4.69 11.67 -5.90
C GLY A 247 -5.73 10.63 -5.49
N GLY A 248 -6.67 10.97 -4.61
CA GLY A 248 -7.75 10.06 -4.20
C GLY A 248 -8.69 9.72 -5.36
N LEU A 249 -8.99 8.43 -5.50
CA LEU A 249 -9.99 7.85 -6.37
C LEU A 249 -11.20 7.47 -5.52
N PHE A 250 -12.38 7.94 -5.90
CA PHE A 250 -13.62 7.61 -5.22
C PHE A 250 -14.52 6.82 -6.14
N LEU A 251 -15.07 5.72 -5.64
CA LEU A 251 -16.05 4.97 -6.40
C LEU A 251 -17.37 5.77 -6.42
N PRO A 252 -17.97 6.02 -7.60
CA PRO A 252 -19.22 6.76 -7.69
C PRO A 252 -20.34 5.92 -7.06
N PRO A 253 -21.25 6.52 -6.26
CA PRO A 253 -22.35 5.79 -5.66
C PRO A 253 -23.23 5.09 -6.72
N GLU A 254 -23.29 5.66 -7.91
CA GLU A 254 -24.00 5.10 -9.06
C GLU A 254 -23.46 3.73 -9.49
N ALA A 255 -22.17 3.43 -9.26
CA ALA A 255 -21.60 2.11 -9.55
C ALA A 255 -22.09 1.00 -8.61
N SER A 256 -22.67 1.36 -7.46
CA SER A 256 -23.28 0.41 -6.53
C SER A 256 -24.76 0.12 -6.81
N LEU A 257 -25.35 0.78 -7.82
CA LEU A 257 -26.73 0.54 -8.27
C LEU A 257 -26.88 -0.85 -8.90
N SER A 258 -28.13 -1.30 -9.08
CA SER A 258 -28.48 -2.61 -9.63
C SER A 258 -27.83 -2.85 -11.00
N LEU A 259 -27.56 -4.12 -11.31
CA LEU A 259 -26.83 -4.54 -12.50
C LEU A 259 -27.48 -4.04 -13.81
N ASP A 260 -28.81 -3.93 -13.81
CA ASP A 260 -29.64 -3.56 -14.95
C ASP A 260 -29.85 -2.04 -15.09
N SER A 261 -29.39 -1.25 -14.11
CA SER A 261 -29.50 0.20 -14.18
C SER A 261 -28.57 0.77 -15.24
N SER A 262 -29.12 1.51 -16.20
CA SER A 262 -28.33 2.16 -17.26
C SER A 262 -27.27 3.13 -16.71
N GLU A 263 -27.57 3.80 -15.60
CA GLU A 263 -26.64 4.68 -14.88
C GLU A 263 -25.51 3.90 -14.20
N GLY A 264 -25.81 2.75 -13.59
CA GLY A 264 -24.79 1.90 -12.98
C GLY A 264 -23.89 1.21 -13.99
N LEU A 265 -24.41 0.85 -15.17
CA LEU A 265 -23.59 0.33 -16.28
C LEU A 265 -22.62 1.40 -16.80
N LEU A 266 -23.10 2.63 -17.00
CA LEU A 266 -22.26 3.76 -17.42
C LEU A 266 -21.19 4.06 -16.37
N ALA A 267 -21.56 4.15 -15.09
CA ALA A 267 -20.63 4.43 -14.01
C ALA A 267 -19.53 3.37 -13.90
N ARG A 268 -19.88 2.08 -14.01
CA ARG A 268 -18.90 0.97 -14.02
C ARG A 268 -17.96 1.04 -15.23
N ALA A 269 -18.48 1.31 -16.42
CA ALA A 269 -17.66 1.47 -17.61
C ALA A 269 -16.69 2.66 -17.51
N VAL A 270 -17.14 3.79 -16.96
CA VAL A 270 -16.27 4.96 -16.73
C VAL A 270 -15.18 4.65 -15.70
N VAL A 271 -15.52 3.95 -14.60
CA VAL A 271 -14.52 3.52 -13.60
C VAL A 271 -13.50 2.57 -14.22
N GLN A 272 -13.95 1.59 -15.01
CA GLN A 272 -13.06 0.67 -15.70
C GLN A 272 -12.10 1.41 -16.65
N ALA A 273 -12.62 2.34 -17.47
CA ALA A 273 -11.79 3.16 -18.37
C ALA A 273 -10.78 4.03 -17.61
N VAL A 274 -11.15 4.59 -16.45
CA VAL A 274 -10.20 5.33 -15.58
C VAL A 274 -9.06 4.43 -15.13
N ILE A 275 -9.36 3.21 -14.66
CA ILE A 275 -8.35 2.27 -14.16
C ILE A 275 -7.44 1.80 -15.29
N GLU A 276 -8.00 1.47 -16.46
CA GLU A 276 -7.22 1.11 -17.64
C GLU A 276 -6.21 2.22 -18.01
N GLN A 277 -6.65 3.48 -18.04
CA GLN A 277 -5.76 4.61 -18.33
C GLN A 277 -4.70 4.82 -17.22
N LEU A 278 -5.05 4.58 -15.96
CA LEU A 278 -4.10 4.65 -14.84
C LEU A 278 -3.02 3.57 -14.94
N LEU A 279 -3.40 2.34 -15.29
CA LEU A 279 -2.45 1.24 -15.47
C LEU A 279 -1.58 1.44 -16.71
N VAL A 280 -2.14 1.91 -17.82
CA VAL A 280 -1.37 2.24 -19.04
C VAL A 280 -0.40 3.39 -18.82
N SER A 281 -0.80 4.40 -18.03
CA SER A 281 0.10 5.51 -17.66
C SER A 281 1.15 5.14 -16.62
N GLY A 282 1.12 3.91 -16.09
CA GLY A 282 2.07 3.42 -15.09
C GLY A 282 1.99 4.15 -13.75
N GLN A 283 0.87 4.83 -13.46
CA GLN A 283 0.69 5.50 -12.16
C GLN A 283 0.48 4.46 -11.06
N PRO A 284 1.20 4.55 -9.93
CA PRO A 284 1.01 3.59 -8.87
C PRO A 284 -0.37 3.76 -8.23
N LEU A 285 -1.03 2.64 -7.94
CA LEU A 285 -2.37 2.58 -7.35
C LEU A 285 -2.30 1.92 -5.97
N LEU A 286 -2.96 2.48 -4.97
CA LEU A 286 -3.10 1.93 -3.62
C LEU A 286 -4.55 1.54 -3.36
N ILE A 287 -4.77 0.27 -3.02
CA ILE A 287 -6.07 -0.28 -2.67
C ILE A 287 -6.01 -0.84 -1.25
N PHE A 288 -7.00 -0.49 -0.44
CA PHE A 288 -7.19 -1.05 0.89
C PHE A 288 -8.06 -2.30 0.82
N LEU A 289 -7.51 -3.42 1.29
CA LEU A 289 -8.18 -4.72 1.27
C LEU A 289 -9.02 -4.99 2.51
N GLU A 290 -8.81 -4.27 3.60
CA GLU A 290 -9.58 -4.40 4.85
C GLU A 290 -10.71 -3.36 4.90
N GLU A 291 -11.83 -3.74 5.54
CA GLU A 291 -12.90 -2.79 5.85
C GLU A 291 -12.39 -1.60 6.67
N PRO A 292 -13.03 -0.41 6.57
CA PRO A 292 -12.64 0.73 7.36
C PRO A 292 -12.68 0.43 8.87
N PRO A 293 -11.78 1.07 9.66
CA PRO A 293 -11.72 0.85 11.10
C PRO A 293 -13.07 1.18 11.75
N GLY A 294 -13.59 0.25 12.56
CA GLY A 294 -14.91 0.33 13.19
C GLY A 294 -15.84 -0.85 12.89
N ALA A 295 -15.51 -1.70 11.90
CA ALA A 295 -16.20 -2.97 11.67
C ALA A 295 -15.76 -4.05 12.68
N LEU A 296 -16.65 -5.01 12.97
CA LEU A 296 -16.44 -6.09 13.93
C LEU A 296 -15.37 -7.08 13.40
N GLY A 297 -14.09 -6.78 13.67
CA GLY A 297 -12.95 -7.61 13.30
C GLY A 297 -12.38 -7.36 11.89
N PRO A 298 -11.21 -7.96 11.57
CA PRO A 298 -10.58 -7.82 10.26
C PRO A 298 -11.41 -8.56 9.21
N ARG A 299 -12.12 -7.80 8.38
CA ARG A 299 -12.95 -8.29 7.26
C ARG A 299 -12.44 -7.74 5.94
N LEU A 300 -12.62 -8.53 4.89
CA LEU A 300 -12.19 -8.15 3.54
C LEU A 300 -13.15 -7.09 2.97
N SER A 301 -12.63 -5.95 2.55
CA SER A 301 -13.42 -4.85 2.02
C SER A 301 -14.03 -5.21 0.67
N ALA A 302 -15.36 -5.12 0.57
CA ALA A 302 -16.06 -5.33 -0.70
C ALA A 302 -15.71 -4.24 -1.74
N LEU A 303 -15.43 -3.00 -1.28
CA LEU A 303 -14.93 -1.94 -2.15
C LEU A 303 -13.49 -2.22 -2.61
N GLY A 304 -12.62 -2.67 -1.70
CA GLY A 304 -11.25 -3.07 -2.04
C GLY A 304 -11.22 -4.17 -3.10
N GLN A 305 -12.04 -5.20 -2.90
CA GLN A 305 -12.25 -6.27 -3.86
C GLN A 305 -12.76 -5.75 -5.22
N ALA A 306 -13.71 -4.81 -5.24
CA ALA A 306 -14.20 -4.22 -6.50
C ALA A 306 -13.08 -3.55 -7.30
N TRP A 307 -12.21 -2.77 -6.65
CA TRP A 307 -11.05 -2.15 -7.30
C TRP A 307 -10.05 -3.19 -7.82
N VAL A 308 -9.79 -4.25 -7.04
CA VAL A 308 -8.95 -5.38 -7.49
C VAL A 308 -9.58 -6.08 -8.70
N GLY A 309 -10.91 -6.25 -8.70
CA GLY A 309 -11.65 -6.85 -9.80
C GLY A 309 -11.47 -6.10 -11.12
N PHE A 310 -11.56 -4.77 -11.11
CA PHE A 310 -11.28 -3.97 -12.30
C PHE A 310 -9.83 -4.09 -12.79
N VAL A 311 -8.85 -4.17 -11.88
CA VAL A 311 -7.43 -4.37 -12.24
C VAL A 311 -7.21 -5.75 -12.87
N VAL A 312 -7.79 -6.80 -12.27
CA VAL A 312 -7.75 -8.17 -12.81
C VAL A 312 -8.37 -8.21 -14.20
N GLN A 313 -9.54 -7.59 -14.40
CA GLN A 313 -10.21 -7.53 -15.69
C GLN A 313 -9.35 -6.84 -16.75
N ALA A 314 -8.71 -5.71 -16.41
CA ALA A 314 -7.84 -4.98 -17.34
C ALA A 314 -6.64 -5.82 -17.82
N VAL A 315 -6.05 -6.63 -16.93
CA VAL A 315 -4.94 -7.54 -17.28
C VAL A 315 -5.45 -8.74 -18.09
N GLN A 316 -6.59 -9.33 -17.71
CA GLN A 316 -7.15 -10.47 -18.45
C GLN A 316 -7.60 -10.13 -19.87
N VAL A 317 -8.15 -8.93 -20.07
CA VAL A 317 -8.51 -8.41 -21.41
C VAL A 317 -7.26 -8.09 -22.24
N GLY A 318 -6.10 -7.94 -21.60
CA GLY A 318 -4.83 -7.67 -22.28
C GLY A 318 -4.61 -6.19 -22.61
N ILE A 319 -5.30 -5.27 -21.94
CA ILE A 319 -5.04 -3.82 -22.08
C ILE A 319 -3.62 -3.49 -21.60
N VAL A 320 -3.17 -4.22 -20.57
CA VAL A 320 -1.83 -4.14 -20.01
C VAL A 320 -1.27 -5.56 -19.96
N PRO A 321 0.01 -5.77 -20.34
CA PRO A 321 0.60 -7.10 -20.39
C PRO A 321 0.67 -7.79 -19.02
N ASP A 322 0.96 -7.02 -17.97
CA ASP A 322 1.02 -7.49 -16.58
C ASP A 322 0.98 -6.32 -15.59
N ALA A 323 0.63 -6.58 -14.33
CA ALA A 323 0.68 -5.61 -13.23
C ALA A 323 1.42 -6.20 -12.03
N LEU A 324 2.28 -5.40 -11.40
CA LEU A 324 3.05 -5.81 -10.21
C LEU A 324 2.28 -5.47 -8.94
N LEU A 325 1.92 -6.51 -8.18
CA LEU A 325 1.24 -6.37 -6.89
C LEU A 325 2.26 -6.31 -5.75
N VAL A 326 2.12 -5.31 -4.88
CA VAL A 326 2.94 -5.16 -3.67
C VAL A 326 2.06 -5.27 -2.44
N PRO A 327 2.16 -6.36 -1.65
CA PRO A 327 1.53 -6.44 -0.34
C PRO A 327 2.16 -5.43 0.62
N VAL A 328 1.32 -4.62 1.25
CA VAL A 328 1.71 -3.60 2.22
C VAL A 328 1.01 -3.85 3.55
N ALA A 329 1.76 -3.74 4.64
CA ALA A 329 1.20 -3.75 5.98
C ALA A 329 1.71 -2.58 6.81
N VAL A 330 0.81 -1.97 7.57
CA VAL A 330 1.15 -0.94 8.55
C VAL A 330 0.94 -1.49 9.94
N THR A 331 1.89 -1.23 10.83
CA THR A 331 1.85 -1.64 12.24
C THR A 331 2.07 -0.43 13.13
N TYR A 332 1.27 -0.35 14.19
CA TYR A 332 1.27 0.74 15.14
C TYR A 332 1.53 0.20 16.54
N ASP A 333 2.31 0.94 17.33
CA ASP A 333 2.47 0.64 18.76
C ASP A 333 1.17 0.85 19.54
N LEU A 334 0.47 1.92 19.18
CA LEU A 334 -0.87 2.29 19.65
C LEU A 334 -1.64 2.79 18.45
N VAL A 335 -2.84 2.25 18.22
CA VAL A 335 -3.70 2.65 17.09
C VAL A 335 -4.20 4.08 17.36
N PRO A 336 -3.86 5.07 16.51
CA PRO A 336 -4.27 6.48 16.69
C PRO A 336 -5.78 6.70 16.82
N ASP A 337 -6.56 5.84 16.16
CA ASP A 337 -8.02 5.97 16.01
C ASP A 337 -8.82 5.01 16.90
N ALA A 338 -8.22 4.34 17.91
CA ALA A 338 -8.97 3.40 18.76
C ALA A 338 -10.13 4.13 19.47
N PRO A 339 -11.41 3.89 19.11
CA PRO A 339 -12.51 4.45 19.87
C PRO A 339 -12.56 3.72 21.22
N CYS A 340 -12.58 4.47 22.32
CA CYS A 340 -13.09 3.94 23.58
C CYS A 340 -14.54 3.51 23.32
N ASP A 341 -14.86 2.25 23.58
CA ASP A 341 -16.18 1.63 23.42
C ASP A 341 -17.35 2.60 23.63
N ILE A 342 -17.88 3.15 22.54
CA ILE A 342 -19.24 3.73 22.47
C ILE A 342 -19.74 3.49 21.05
N ASP A 343 -20.85 2.77 20.95
CA ASP A 343 -21.66 2.54 19.75
C ASP A 343 -22.07 3.87 19.08
N HIS A 344 -21.17 4.42 18.27
CA HIS A 344 -21.47 5.53 17.39
C HIS A 344 -21.16 5.09 15.97
N ALA A 345 -22.22 4.82 15.21
CA ALA A 345 -22.19 4.77 13.76
C ALA A 345 -21.35 5.94 13.27
N SER A 346 -20.15 5.63 12.78
CA SER A 346 -19.07 6.59 12.55
C SER A 346 -19.55 7.71 11.63
N ALA A 347 -19.79 8.88 12.21
CA ALA A 347 -20.09 10.08 11.45
C ALA A 347 -18.92 10.35 10.48
N PRO A 348 -19.20 10.75 9.23
CA PRO A 348 -18.16 10.94 8.22
C PRO A 348 -17.12 11.95 8.74
N LEU A 349 -15.83 11.69 8.49
CA LEU A 349 -14.74 12.60 8.86
C LEU A 349 -14.96 13.97 8.20
N GLY A 350 -15.45 14.92 8.99
CA GLY A 350 -15.54 16.34 8.64
C GLY A 350 -14.16 16.92 8.39
N LEU A 351 -14.01 17.76 7.37
CA LEU A 351 -12.75 18.50 7.17
C LEU A 351 -12.43 19.35 8.40
N TRP A 352 -13.44 20.02 8.97
CA TRP A 352 -13.28 20.82 10.17
C TRP A 352 -13.07 19.99 11.42
N THR A 353 -13.76 18.86 11.59
CA THR A 353 -13.55 17.97 12.75
C THR A 353 -12.18 17.31 12.68
N GLY A 354 -11.74 16.88 11.49
CA GLY A 354 -10.38 16.40 11.23
C GLY A 354 -9.33 17.48 11.45
N ALA A 355 -9.52 18.70 10.94
CA ALA A 355 -8.60 19.81 11.16
C ALA A 355 -8.54 20.24 12.64
N LEU A 356 -9.66 20.22 13.37
CA LEU A 356 -9.70 20.44 14.82
C LEU A 356 -9.02 19.32 15.59
N ALA A 357 -9.20 18.06 15.19
CA ALA A 357 -8.49 16.92 15.79
C ALA A 357 -6.98 17.05 15.57
N VAL A 358 -6.56 17.43 14.36
CA VAL A 358 -5.18 17.75 14.00
C VAL A 358 -4.65 18.90 14.85
N LEU A 359 -5.39 20.00 14.97
CA LEU A 359 -4.97 21.17 15.75
C LEU A 359 -4.89 20.86 17.25
N ARG A 360 -5.90 20.16 17.79
CA ARG A 360 -5.90 19.68 19.18
C ARG A 360 -4.74 18.75 19.44
N SER A 361 -4.44 17.84 18.51
CA SER A 361 -3.28 16.97 18.60
C SER A 361 -1.98 17.75 18.57
N LEU A 362 -1.83 18.72 17.65
CA LEU A 362 -0.66 19.61 17.60
C LEU A 362 -0.49 20.40 18.91
N TRP A 363 -1.58 20.80 19.55
CA TRP A 363 -1.59 21.56 20.80
C TRP A 363 -1.32 20.65 22.01
N SER A 364 -1.90 19.45 22.05
CA SER A 364 -1.68 18.48 23.14
C SER A 364 -0.29 17.84 23.09
N CYS A 365 0.28 17.66 21.88
CA CYS A 365 1.67 17.25 21.69
C CYS A 365 2.69 18.29 22.18
N TRP A 366 2.27 19.55 22.38
CA TRP A 366 3.12 20.57 23.00
C TRP A 366 3.24 20.39 24.53
N GLY A 367 2.36 19.59 25.15
CA GLY A 367 2.32 19.35 26.61
C GLY A 367 2.50 17.89 27.05
N CYS A 368 2.14 16.88 26.24
CA CYS A 368 2.19 15.45 26.60
C CYS A 368 3.05 14.63 25.62
N SER A 369 3.93 13.78 26.15
CA SER A 369 4.93 12.99 25.39
C SER A 369 4.40 11.65 24.82
N HIS A 370 3.09 11.49 24.60
CA HIS A 370 2.56 10.27 23.98
C HIS A 370 2.77 10.30 22.47
N ARG A 371 3.99 9.96 22.03
CA ARG A 371 4.32 9.82 20.61
C ARG A 371 4.21 8.36 20.19
N ILE A 372 3.58 8.13 19.05
CA ILE A 372 3.33 6.78 18.53
C ILE A 372 4.53 6.34 17.68
N CYS A 373 4.91 5.07 17.72
CA CYS A 373 5.80 4.49 16.70
C CYS A 373 4.94 3.76 15.68
N SER A 374 5.23 3.96 14.40
CA SER A 374 4.68 3.09 13.36
C SER A 374 5.79 2.48 12.53
N ARG A 375 5.51 1.29 12.02
CA ARG A 375 6.40 0.58 11.10
C ARG A 375 5.60 0.12 9.90
N VAL A 376 6.16 0.37 8.73
CA VAL A 376 5.56 0.05 7.45
C VAL A 376 6.38 -1.03 6.78
N HIS A 377 5.70 -2.08 6.37
CA HIS A 377 6.26 -3.27 5.78
C HIS A 377 5.79 -3.37 4.33
N LEU A 378 6.74 -3.47 3.41
CA LEU A 378 6.47 -3.75 2.01
C LEU A 378 7.00 -5.14 1.71
N ALA A 379 6.12 -6.05 1.30
CA ALA A 379 6.52 -7.37 0.86
C ALA A 379 7.09 -7.32 -0.57
N GLN A 380 7.67 -8.43 -1.00
CA GLN A 380 8.22 -8.60 -2.34
C GLN A 380 7.10 -8.42 -3.39
N PRO A 381 7.31 -7.55 -4.39
CA PRO A 381 6.38 -7.42 -5.51
C PRO A 381 6.24 -8.75 -6.26
N PHE A 382 5.06 -9.04 -6.80
CA PHE A 382 4.85 -10.20 -7.66
C PHE A 382 3.94 -9.89 -8.85
N SER A 383 4.08 -10.65 -9.92
CA SER A 383 3.29 -10.56 -11.15
C SER A 383 1.86 -11.04 -10.94
N LEU A 384 0.88 -10.21 -11.28
CA LEU A 384 -0.54 -10.58 -11.27
C LEU A 384 -0.83 -11.64 -12.34
N GLN A 385 -0.27 -11.50 -13.55
CA GLN A 385 -0.49 -12.46 -14.62
C GLN A 385 0.04 -13.85 -14.25
N GLU A 386 1.21 -13.92 -13.61
CA GLU A 386 1.76 -15.17 -13.07
C GLU A 386 0.82 -15.81 -12.05
N TYR A 387 0.28 -15.01 -11.13
CA TYR A 387 -0.65 -15.50 -10.13
C TYR A 387 -1.93 -16.03 -10.78
N ILE A 388 -2.51 -15.32 -11.77
CA ILE A 388 -3.73 -15.75 -12.48
C ILE A 388 -3.51 -17.09 -13.18
N VAL A 389 -2.41 -17.25 -13.90
CA VAL A 389 -2.06 -18.49 -14.60
C VAL A 389 -1.90 -19.64 -13.60
N SER A 390 -1.17 -19.40 -12.51
CA SER A 390 -0.94 -20.41 -11.47
C SER A 390 -2.25 -20.79 -10.77
N ALA A 391 -3.06 -19.80 -10.38
CA ALA A 391 -4.37 -19.99 -9.76
C ALA A 391 -5.29 -20.86 -10.62
N ARG A 392 -5.42 -20.56 -11.92
CA ARG A 392 -6.23 -21.34 -12.85
C ARG A 392 -5.73 -22.78 -12.99
N SER A 393 -4.41 -22.97 -13.07
CA SER A 393 -3.80 -24.30 -13.15
C SER A 393 -4.03 -25.12 -11.88
N CYS A 394 -4.05 -24.46 -10.71
CA CYS A 394 -4.28 -25.10 -9.42
C CYS A 394 -5.75 -25.48 -9.20
N TRP A 395 -6.70 -24.80 -9.85
CA TRP A 395 -8.14 -25.04 -9.64
C TRP A 395 -8.75 -26.05 -10.60
N GLY A 396 -8.18 -26.21 -11.80
CA GLY A 396 -8.68 -27.15 -12.81
C GLY A 396 -8.31 -28.62 -12.56
N GLY A 397 -7.28 -28.89 -11.74
CA GLY A 397 -6.85 -30.25 -11.41
C GLY A 397 -7.25 -30.62 -9.98
N ARG A 398 -7.77 -31.83 -9.76
CA ARG A 398 -7.76 -32.48 -8.44
C ARG A 398 -6.29 -32.55 -7.98
N GLN A 399 -5.83 -31.55 -7.25
CA GLN A 399 -4.50 -31.59 -6.66
C GLN A 399 -4.50 -32.74 -5.66
N THR A 400 -3.61 -33.71 -5.86
CA THR A 400 -3.36 -34.73 -4.86
C THR A 400 -2.78 -34.06 -3.61
N LEU A 401 -3.24 -34.49 -2.45
CA LEU A 401 -2.80 -33.99 -1.14
C LEU A 401 -1.27 -33.91 -1.03
N GLU A 402 -0.57 -34.83 -1.70
CA GLU A 402 0.90 -34.84 -1.81
C GLU A 402 1.49 -33.57 -2.41
N GLN A 403 0.89 -32.99 -3.46
CA GLN A 403 1.40 -31.76 -4.09
C GLN A 403 1.23 -30.52 -3.20
N LEU A 404 0.19 -30.50 -2.36
CA LEU A 404 -0.03 -29.44 -1.36
C LEU A 404 0.87 -29.60 -0.14
N LEU A 405 1.14 -30.84 0.28
CA LEU A 405 1.98 -31.15 1.43
C LEU A 405 3.47 -31.13 1.13
N GLN A 406 3.90 -31.40 -0.11
CA GLN A 406 5.31 -31.43 -0.51
C GLN A 406 6.10 -30.15 -0.12
N PRO A 407 5.62 -28.92 -0.36
CA PRO A 407 6.34 -27.72 0.08
C PRO A 407 6.33 -27.52 1.61
N ILE A 408 5.34 -28.07 2.32
CA ILE A 408 5.27 -28.06 3.79
C ILE A 408 6.28 -29.07 4.38
N VAL A 409 6.34 -30.29 3.82
CA VAL A 409 7.27 -31.35 4.20
C VAL A 409 8.72 -30.96 3.90
N LEU A 410 8.96 -30.21 2.82
CA LEU A 410 10.28 -29.67 2.47
C LEU A 410 10.68 -28.43 3.30
N GLY A 411 9.83 -27.95 4.22
CA GLY A 411 10.11 -26.80 5.08
C GLY A 411 10.22 -25.46 4.33
N GLN A 412 9.66 -25.37 3.13
CA GLN A 412 9.72 -24.16 2.28
C GLN A 412 8.49 -23.26 2.47
N CYS A 413 7.40 -23.77 3.05
CA CYS A 413 6.20 -23.02 3.39
C CYS A 413 6.11 -22.72 4.89
N THR A 414 6.09 -21.44 5.28
CA THR A 414 5.85 -21.00 6.68
C THR A 414 4.41 -20.59 6.95
N ALA A 415 3.53 -20.59 5.94
CA ALA A 415 2.14 -20.19 6.08
C ALA A 415 1.26 -21.27 5.44
N VAL A 416 0.48 -21.94 6.28
CA VAL A 416 -0.70 -22.68 5.83
C VAL A 416 -1.66 -21.62 5.28
N PRO A 417 -2.11 -21.70 4.00
CA PRO A 417 -3.28 -20.93 3.63
C PRO A 417 -4.42 -21.53 4.45
N ASP A 418 -4.91 -20.80 5.46
CA ASP A 418 -6.12 -21.14 6.19
C ASP A 418 -7.30 -21.12 5.20
N THR A 419 -7.42 -22.18 4.40
CA THR A 419 -8.52 -22.39 3.44
C THR A 419 -9.78 -22.89 4.12
N GLU A 420 -9.69 -23.26 5.40
CA GLU A 420 -10.77 -23.95 6.12
C GLU A 420 -11.64 -23.03 6.99
N LYS A 421 -11.23 -21.78 7.21
CA LYS A 421 -12.16 -20.78 7.76
C LYS A 421 -12.64 -19.92 6.61
N GLU A 422 -13.77 -20.31 6.02
CA GLU A 422 -14.66 -19.37 5.34
C GLU A 422 -15.01 -18.25 6.33
N GLN A 423 -14.13 -17.26 6.46
CA GLN A 423 -14.46 -16.04 7.19
C GLN A 423 -15.58 -15.36 6.42
N GLU A 424 -16.71 -15.31 7.11
CA GLU A 424 -17.94 -14.55 6.89
C GLU A 424 -18.06 -13.88 5.52
N TRP A 425 -19.04 -14.37 4.75
CA TRP A 425 -19.67 -13.74 3.60
C TRP A 425 -19.52 -12.21 3.57
N THR A 426 -18.50 -11.71 2.90
CA THR A 426 -18.48 -10.30 2.51
C THR A 426 -19.58 -10.12 1.48
N PRO A 427 -20.57 -9.24 1.70
CA PRO A 427 -21.65 -9.06 0.74
C PRO A 427 -21.05 -8.60 -0.59
N ILE A 428 -21.33 -9.35 -1.66
CA ILE A 428 -20.85 -9.04 -2.99
C ILE A 428 -21.48 -7.70 -3.41
N THR A 429 -20.67 -6.66 -3.59
CA THR A 429 -21.16 -5.34 -3.98
C THR A 429 -21.41 -5.31 -5.50
N GLY A 430 -22.33 -4.45 -5.96
CA GLY A 430 -22.74 -4.33 -7.37
C GLY A 430 -21.63 -4.45 -8.43
N PRO A 431 -20.47 -3.77 -8.31
CA PRO A 431 -19.37 -3.90 -9.27
C PRO A 431 -18.73 -5.29 -9.33
N LEU A 432 -18.68 -6.01 -8.21
CA LEU A 432 -18.15 -7.38 -8.15
C LEU A 432 -19.14 -8.38 -8.74
N LEU A 433 -20.45 -8.16 -8.54
CA LEU A 433 -21.51 -8.98 -9.15
C LEU A 433 -21.50 -8.93 -10.68
N ALA A 434 -20.93 -7.87 -11.27
CA ALA A 434 -20.80 -7.73 -12.71
C ALA A 434 -19.72 -8.64 -13.34
N LEU A 435 -18.80 -9.17 -12.53
CA LEU A 435 -17.76 -10.10 -12.97
C LEU A 435 -18.31 -11.52 -13.08
N LYS A 436 -17.68 -12.36 -13.93
CA LYS A 436 -17.97 -13.80 -13.98
C LYS A 436 -17.66 -14.43 -12.62
N GLU A 437 -18.38 -15.50 -12.26
CA GLU A 437 -18.21 -16.18 -10.97
C GLU A 437 -16.76 -16.66 -10.74
N GLU A 438 -16.09 -17.15 -11.79
CA GLU A 438 -14.67 -17.55 -11.74
C GLU A 438 -13.75 -16.38 -11.39
N ASP A 439 -14.02 -15.20 -11.96
CA ASP A 439 -13.23 -13.99 -11.72
C ASP A 439 -13.52 -13.42 -10.32
N GLN A 440 -14.76 -13.52 -9.83
CA GLN A 440 -15.12 -13.17 -8.45
C GLN A 440 -14.36 -14.03 -7.44
N LEU A 441 -14.33 -15.36 -7.66
CA LEU A 441 -13.58 -16.30 -6.85
C LEU A 441 -12.07 -15.99 -6.88
N LEU A 442 -11.55 -15.62 -8.05
CA LEU A 442 -10.16 -15.24 -8.22
C LEU A 442 -9.79 -13.98 -7.46
N VAL A 443 -10.62 -12.94 -7.55
CA VAL A 443 -10.42 -11.68 -6.83
C VAL A 443 -10.47 -11.91 -5.32
N ARG A 444 -11.43 -12.71 -4.82
CA ARG A 444 -11.53 -13.03 -3.39
C ARG A 444 -10.29 -13.76 -2.89
N ARG A 445 -9.88 -14.83 -3.60
CA ARG A 445 -8.68 -15.61 -3.22
C ARG A 445 -7.40 -14.79 -3.31
N LEU A 446 -7.23 -13.99 -4.37
CA LEU A 446 -6.10 -13.07 -4.51
C LEU A 446 -6.06 -12.07 -3.35
N SER A 447 -7.20 -11.47 -3.01
CA SER A 447 -7.28 -10.50 -1.93
C SER A 447 -6.93 -11.13 -0.58
N CYS A 448 -7.43 -12.34 -0.28
CA CYS A 448 -7.05 -13.09 0.92
C CYS A 448 -5.56 -13.48 0.92
N HIS A 449 -5.03 -13.93 -0.22
CA HIS A 449 -3.62 -14.29 -0.37
C HIS A 449 -2.70 -13.10 -0.06
N VAL A 450 -3.02 -11.94 -0.64
CA VAL A 450 -2.26 -10.72 -0.43
C VAL A 450 -2.41 -10.20 0.99
N LEU A 451 -3.62 -10.24 1.56
CA LEU A 451 -3.83 -9.86 2.96
C LEU A 451 -3.02 -10.73 3.91
N SER A 452 -3.04 -12.05 3.71
CA SER A 452 -2.24 -13.01 4.47
C SER A 452 -0.74 -12.74 4.31
N ALA A 453 -0.27 -12.47 3.09
CA ALA A 453 1.12 -12.09 2.83
C ALA A 453 1.50 -10.76 3.53
N SER A 454 0.62 -9.76 3.51
CA SER A 454 0.80 -8.49 4.21
C SER A 454 0.93 -8.70 5.72
N VAL A 455 -0.03 -9.42 6.33
CA VAL A 455 -0.02 -9.72 7.77
C VAL A 455 1.19 -10.57 8.16
N GLY A 456 1.51 -11.62 7.39
CA GLY A 456 2.68 -12.46 7.60
C GLY A 456 4.01 -11.72 7.40
N SER A 457 4.03 -10.67 6.58
CA SER A 457 5.20 -9.81 6.41
C SER A 457 5.40 -8.79 7.54
N SER A 458 4.38 -8.58 8.36
CA SER A 458 4.38 -7.55 9.40
C SER A 458 5.16 -7.99 10.63
N ALA A 459 5.92 -7.07 11.22
CA ALA A 459 6.64 -7.37 12.46
C ALA A 459 5.74 -7.10 13.67
N VAL A 460 5.79 -7.98 14.67
CA VAL A 460 5.16 -7.74 15.97
C VAL A 460 5.84 -6.55 16.65
N MET A 461 5.04 -5.58 17.09
CA MET A 461 5.51 -4.40 17.81
C MET A 461 5.87 -4.74 19.26
N SER A 462 6.80 -3.99 19.85
CA SER A 462 7.25 -4.21 21.23
C SER A 462 6.13 -4.06 22.24
N THR A 463 5.17 -3.16 21.98
CA THR A 463 3.99 -2.97 22.84
C THR A 463 3.11 -4.22 22.85
N ALA A 464 2.89 -4.86 21.71
CA ALA A 464 2.12 -6.11 21.62
C ALA A 464 2.84 -7.27 22.34
N ILE A 465 4.16 -7.37 22.22
CA ILE A 465 4.96 -8.36 22.96
C ILE A 465 4.85 -8.12 24.48
N MET A 466 5.01 -6.86 24.92
CA MET A 466 4.89 -6.53 26.34
C MET A 466 3.48 -6.79 26.87
N ALA A 467 2.45 -6.39 26.13
CA ALA A 467 1.06 -6.60 26.50
C ALA A 467 0.73 -8.10 26.65
N THR A 468 1.17 -8.93 25.69
CA THR A 468 0.97 -10.38 25.77
C THR A 468 1.72 -11.02 26.94
N LEU A 469 2.95 -10.60 27.21
CA LEU A 469 3.70 -11.06 28.38
C LEU A 469 3.03 -10.65 29.69
N LEU A 470 2.52 -9.42 29.78
CA LEU A 470 1.79 -8.94 30.94
C LEU A 470 0.47 -9.70 31.13
N LEU A 471 -0.29 -9.94 30.06
CA LEU A 471 -1.50 -10.75 30.10
C LEU A 471 -1.20 -12.17 30.55
N PHE A 472 -0.11 -12.78 30.07
CA PHE A 472 0.28 -14.13 30.48
C PHE A 472 0.73 -14.18 31.95
N LYS A 473 1.52 -13.20 32.40
CA LYS A 473 2.01 -13.14 33.79
C LYS A 473 0.91 -12.81 34.79
N HIS A 474 -0.06 -11.99 34.39
CA HIS A 474 -1.16 -11.51 35.22
C HIS A 474 -2.51 -12.06 34.77
N GLN A 475 -2.55 -13.33 34.33
CA GLN A 475 -3.82 -14.05 34.16
C GLN A 475 -4.54 -14.05 35.51
N LYS A 476 -5.72 -13.42 35.56
CA LYS A 476 -6.61 -13.48 36.71
C LYS A 476 -7.37 -14.80 36.73
#